data_AF-A0A4R4SZD8-F1
#
_entry.id   AF-A0A4R4SZD8-F1
#
_cell.length_a   1.000
_cell.length_b   1.000
_cell.length_c   1.000
_cell.angle_alpha   90.00
_cell.angle_beta   90.00
_cell.angle_gamma   90.00
#
_symmetry.space_group_name_H-M   'P 1'
#
loop_
_entity.id
_entity.type
_entity.pdbx_description
1 polymer ?
#
loop_
_entity_poly.entity_id
_entity_poly.type
_entity_poly.pdbx_seq_one_letter_code
_entity_poly.pdbx_strand_id
1 'polypeptide(L)'
;MPEPPWEPTGRPGDFGPLGPWTLERTEYLGRTDAPVRCLPVVLRGHVIGYLWGSETEDAAGYVSRAGTGAVGFDAGGPWLRRFREARDAGLSGWEAVQLWIGEPADPRAGAIPADAAELALPDSAAARRLARSADDYARRR
;
A
#
# COMPACT_ATOMS: atom_id res chain seq x y z
N MET A 1 33.92 6.40 -44.81
CA MET A 1 33.94 7.17 -43.55
C MET A 1 33.26 6.33 -42.48
N PRO A 2 33.99 5.57 -41.64
CA PRO A 2 33.40 4.93 -40.46
C PRO A 2 33.59 5.79 -39.18
N GLU A 3 32.49 6.09 -38.50
CA GLU A 3 32.39 6.76 -37.19
C GLU A 3 32.37 5.73 -36.02
N PRO A 4 32.65 6.15 -34.76
CA PRO A 4 33.51 5.39 -33.82
C PRO A 4 32.80 4.39 -32.88
N PRO A 5 33.58 3.52 -32.20
CA PRO A 5 33.09 2.54 -31.24
C PRO A 5 32.64 3.21 -29.94
N TRP A 6 31.40 2.94 -29.51
CA TRP A 6 31.01 3.19 -28.13
C TRP A 6 31.66 2.11 -27.26
N GLU A 7 32.88 2.35 -26.81
CA GLU A 7 33.48 1.56 -25.72
C GLU A 7 33.30 2.36 -24.43
N PRO A 8 32.43 1.94 -23.50
CA PRO A 8 32.37 2.55 -22.18
C PRO A 8 33.70 2.27 -21.47
N THR A 9 34.54 3.30 -21.29
CA THR A 9 35.88 3.21 -20.71
C THR A 9 35.88 3.00 -19.18
N GLY A 10 34.80 2.48 -18.60
CA GLY A 10 34.70 2.16 -17.19
C GLY A 10 34.88 0.66 -16.97
N ARG A 11 35.77 0.26 -16.06
CA ARG A 11 35.80 -1.13 -15.56
C ARG A 11 34.48 -1.42 -14.84
N PRO A 12 33.82 -2.56 -15.12
CA PRO A 12 32.66 -2.98 -14.32
C PRO A 12 33.14 -3.27 -12.89
N GLY A 13 32.85 -2.34 -11.96
CA GLY A 13 33.18 -2.51 -10.54
C GLY A 13 33.64 -1.24 -9.82
N ASP A 14 33.96 -0.16 -10.52
CA ASP A 14 34.41 1.10 -9.88
C ASP A 14 33.22 2.01 -9.50
N PHE A 15 32.26 1.43 -8.77
CA PHE A 15 31.37 2.25 -7.95
C PHE A 15 32.17 2.54 -6.67
N GLY A 16 32.64 3.78 -6.50
CA GLY A 16 33.35 4.23 -5.30
C GLY A 16 32.60 3.87 -4.00
N PRO A 17 33.17 4.10 -2.80
CA PRO A 17 32.63 3.57 -1.55
C PRO A 17 31.13 3.84 -1.43
N LEU A 18 30.35 2.79 -1.66
CA LEU A 18 28.90 2.75 -1.59
C LEU A 18 28.46 2.75 -0.11
N GLY A 19 29.03 3.65 0.68
CA GLY A 19 28.77 3.80 2.10
C GLY A 19 27.65 4.79 2.37
N PRO A 20 26.84 4.52 3.39
CA PRO A 20 25.90 3.41 3.36
C PRO A 20 24.78 3.76 2.34
N TRP A 21 24.34 2.81 1.53
CA TRP A 21 22.95 2.86 1.10
C TRP A 21 22.09 2.57 2.34
N THR A 22 21.96 3.55 3.24
CA THR A 22 20.68 3.67 3.93
C THR A 22 19.72 3.98 2.80
N LEU A 23 19.13 2.93 2.24
CA LEU A 23 17.87 3.02 1.53
C LEU A 23 16.91 3.61 2.56
N GLU A 24 16.96 4.93 2.73
CA GLU A 24 15.88 5.74 3.24
C GLU A 24 14.74 5.34 2.30
N ARG A 25 13.99 4.31 2.70
CA ARG A 25 12.86 3.83 1.92
C ARG A 25 11.99 5.05 1.71
N THR A 26 11.37 5.18 0.55
CA THR A 26 10.45 6.29 0.26
C THR A 26 9.00 5.86 0.40
N GLU A 27 8.79 4.62 0.87
CA GLU A 27 7.50 3.97 1.02
C GLU A 27 7.53 3.01 2.22
N TYR A 28 6.36 2.77 2.79
CA TYR A 28 6.19 1.72 3.78
C TYR A 28 6.52 0.35 3.19
N LEU A 29 6.90 -0.58 4.05
CA LEU A 29 6.98 -1.99 3.70
C LEU A 29 5.63 -2.50 3.19
N GLY A 30 5.57 -2.83 1.89
CA GLY A 30 4.39 -3.44 1.26
C GLY A 30 4.15 -4.90 1.67
N ARG A 31 4.99 -5.48 2.52
CA ARG A 31 4.82 -6.80 3.12
C ARG A 31 5.44 -6.81 4.51
N THR A 32 4.74 -7.43 5.44
CA THR A 32 5.20 -7.76 6.79
C THR A 32 4.57 -9.08 7.24
N ASP A 33 5.32 -9.81 8.08
CA ASP A 33 4.87 -10.99 8.82
C ASP A 33 4.43 -10.63 10.26
N ALA A 34 4.58 -9.36 10.64
CA ALA A 34 4.05 -8.83 11.90
C ALA A 34 2.53 -8.62 11.79
N PRO A 35 1.82 -8.61 12.93
CA PRO A 35 0.40 -8.30 12.97
C PRO A 35 0.09 -6.95 12.33
N VAL A 36 -1.02 -6.91 11.58
CA VAL A 36 -1.53 -5.71 10.92
C VAL A 36 -2.98 -5.47 11.30
N ARG A 37 -3.38 -4.20 11.27
CA ARG A 37 -4.77 -3.78 11.35
C ARG A 37 -5.26 -3.39 9.97
N CYS A 38 -6.53 -3.66 9.70
CA CYS A 38 -7.10 -3.59 8.37
C CYS A 38 -8.47 -2.91 8.41
N LEU A 39 -8.70 -1.98 7.50
CA LEU A 39 -9.95 -1.23 7.36
C LEU A 39 -10.46 -1.28 5.91
N PRO A 40 -11.78 -1.39 5.70
CA PRO A 40 -12.37 -1.38 4.37
C PRO A 40 -12.30 -0.01 3.72
N VAL A 41 -12.03 -0.01 2.41
CA VAL A 41 -12.17 1.17 1.55
C VAL A 41 -13.48 1.05 0.78
N VAL A 42 -14.34 2.06 0.94
CA VAL A 42 -15.66 2.11 0.33
C VAL A 42 -15.72 3.20 -0.73
N LEU A 43 -16.21 2.84 -1.91
CA LEU A 43 -16.51 3.78 -2.99
C LEU A 43 -17.95 3.54 -3.44
N ARG A 44 -18.77 4.61 -3.42
CA ARG A 44 -20.18 4.57 -3.81
C ARG A 44 -20.97 3.45 -3.10
N GLY A 45 -20.70 3.23 -1.81
CA GLY A 45 -21.37 2.21 -1.00
C GLY A 45 -20.84 0.78 -1.18
N HIS A 46 -19.83 0.55 -2.03
CA HIS A 46 -19.24 -0.76 -2.23
C HIS A 46 -17.81 -0.83 -1.70
N VAL A 47 -17.46 -1.92 -1.01
CA VAL A 47 -16.08 -2.19 -0.60
C VAL A 47 -15.26 -2.53 -1.85
N ILE A 48 -14.28 -1.67 -2.16
CA ILE A 48 -13.40 -1.82 -3.34
C ILE A 48 -12.02 -2.37 -3.00
N GLY A 49 -11.66 -2.36 -1.71
CA GLY A 49 -10.36 -2.81 -1.23
C GLY A 49 -10.22 -2.63 0.27
N TYR A 50 -9.00 -2.81 0.75
CA TYR A 50 -8.67 -2.68 2.15
C TYR A 50 -7.33 -1.94 2.31
N LEU A 51 -7.27 -1.06 3.29
CA LEU A 51 -6.02 -0.49 3.77
C LEU A 51 -5.58 -1.27 4.99
N TRP A 52 -4.29 -1.52 5.09
CA TRP A 52 -3.71 -2.18 6.25
C TRP A 52 -2.44 -1.46 6.68
N GLY A 53 -2.15 -1.52 7.97
CA GLY A 53 -0.94 -0.97 8.58
C GLY A 53 -0.49 -1.81 9.77
N SER A 54 0.82 -1.87 9.99
CA SER A 54 1.41 -2.46 11.20
C SER A 54 1.57 -1.39 12.28
N GLU A 55 1.29 -1.77 13.52
CA GLU A 55 1.54 -0.93 14.71
C GLU A 55 3.01 -1.03 15.16
N THR A 56 3.73 -2.08 14.74
CA THR A 56 5.07 -2.41 15.24
C THR A 56 6.16 -2.22 14.20
N GLU A 57 5.81 -2.18 12.92
CA GLU A 57 6.75 -2.01 11.81
C GLU A 57 6.31 -0.85 10.90
N ASP A 58 7.27 -0.29 10.16
CA ASP A 58 7.02 0.72 9.12
C ASP A 58 6.41 0.07 7.86
N ALA A 59 5.27 -0.59 8.02
CA ALA A 59 4.61 -1.42 7.02
C ALA A 59 3.13 -1.04 6.87
N ALA A 60 2.71 -0.74 5.65
CA ALA A 60 1.34 -0.42 5.30
C ALA A 60 1.12 -0.62 3.81
N GLY A 61 -0.15 -0.73 3.42
CA GLY A 61 -0.49 -0.79 2.02
C GLY A 61 -1.97 -0.87 1.74
N TYR A 62 -2.27 -0.75 0.45
CA TYR A 62 -3.59 -0.97 -0.09
C TYR A 62 -3.64 -2.31 -0.81
N VAL A 63 -4.75 -3.03 -0.65
CA VAL A 63 -5.04 -4.21 -1.46
C VAL A 63 -6.44 -4.11 -2.05
N SER A 64 -6.52 -4.21 -3.37
CA SER A 64 -7.79 -4.25 -4.10
C SER A 64 -8.56 -5.52 -3.77
N ARG A 65 -9.88 -5.40 -3.58
CA ARG A 65 -10.76 -6.55 -3.39
C ARG A 65 -11.00 -7.26 -4.73
N ALA A 66 -11.02 -8.59 -4.72
CA ALA A 66 -11.44 -9.39 -5.88
C ALA A 66 -12.87 -9.01 -6.32
N GLY A 67 -13.16 -9.21 -7.61
CA GLY A 67 -14.47 -8.88 -8.18
C GLY A 67 -14.72 -7.39 -8.48
N THR A 68 -13.81 -6.49 -8.09
CA THR A 68 -13.97 -5.03 -8.30
C THR A 68 -13.40 -4.52 -9.63
N GLY A 69 -12.65 -5.36 -10.34
CA GLY A 69 -12.05 -5.04 -11.64
C GLY A 69 -11.15 -3.80 -11.59
N ALA A 70 -11.25 -2.97 -12.64
CA ALA A 70 -10.43 -1.76 -12.77
C ALA A 70 -10.65 -0.77 -11.63
N VAL A 71 -11.86 -0.69 -11.05
CA VAL A 71 -12.18 0.28 -9.99
C VAL A 71 -11.31 0.05 -8.75
N GLY A 72 -11.18 -1.19 -8.29
CA GLY A 72 -10.34 -1.50 -7.13
C GLY A 72 -8.86 -1.34 -7.43
N PHE A 73 -8.44 -1.60 -8.68
CA PHE A 73 -7.05 -1.42 -9.10
C PHE A 73 -6.66 0.07 -9.17
N ASP A 74 -7.48 0.90 -9.81
CA ASP A 74 -7.24 2.33 -10.02
C ASP A 74 -7.20 3.12 -8.70
N ALA A 75 -7.90 2.65 -7.67
CA ALA A 75 -7.85 3.20 -6.32
C ALA A 75 -6.47 3.09 -5.67
N GLY A 76 -5.62 2.15 -6.11
CA GLY A 76 -4.30 1.90 -5.51
C GLY A 76 -3.33 3.07 -5.67
N GLY A 77 -3.37 3.77 -6.81
CA GLY A 77 -2.49 4.92 -7.08
C GLY A 77 -2.68 6.07 -6.08
N PRO A 78 -3.91 6.59 -5.91
CA PRO A 78 -4.18 7.63 -4.92
C PRO A 78 -3.84 7.21 -3.47
N TRP A 79 -4.13 5.96 -3.07
CA TRP A 79 -3.78 5.47 -1.73
C TRP A 79 -2.27 5.37 -1.52
N LEU A 80 -1.52 4.91 -2.52
CA LEU A 80 -0.06 4.89 -2.43
C LEU A 80 0.52 6.31 -2.29
N ARG A 81 -0.05 7.29 -3.00
CA ARG A 81 0.36 8.70 -2.85
C ARG A 81 0.10 9.20 -1.43
N ARG A 82 -1.09 8.95 -0.88
CA ARG A 82 -1.44 9.33 0.50
C ARG A 82 -0.52 8.70 1.54
N PHE A 83 -0.15 7.43 1.36
CA PHE A 83 0.81 6.78 2.24
C PHE A 83 2.21 7.40 2.16
N ARG A 84 2.66 7.81 0.96
CA ARG A 84 3.93 8.54 0.83
C ARG A 84 3.88 9.87 1.57
N GLU A 85 2.81 10.64 1.39
CA GLU A 85 2.61 11.92 2.09
C GLU A 85 2.61 11.73 3.62
N ALA A 86 1.93 10.69 4.14
CA ALA A 86 1.91 10.38 5.57
C ALA A 86 3.30 9.97 6.09
N ARG A 87 4.04 9.19 5.29
CA ARG A 87 5.38 8.76 5.65
C ARG A 87 6.39 9.90 5.65
N ASP A 88 6.30 10.79 4.67
CA ASP A 88 7.12 12.02 4.60
C ASP A 88 6.83 12.95 5.80
N ALA A 89 5.62 12.87 6.37
CA ALA A 89 5.25 13.52 7.62
C ALA A 89 5.72 12.76 8.90
N GLY A 90 6.42 11.64 8.74
CA GLY A 90 7.00 10.85 9.84
C GLY A 90 6.01 9.92 10.56
N LEU A 91 4.85 9.64 9.96
CA LEU A 91 3.84 8.77 10.57
C LEU A 91 4.16 7.30 10.35
N SER A 92 3.86 6.46 11.34
CA SER A 92 3.91 5.01 11.19
C SER A 92 2.85 4.50 10.20
N GLY A 93 3.03 3.26 9.74
CA GLY A 93 2.11 2.63 8.80
C GLY A 93 0.65 2.60 9.30
N TRP A 94 0.43 2.32 10.59
CA TRP A 94 -0.92 2.33 11.16
C TRP A 94 -1.48 3.74 11.37
N GLU A 95 -0.69 4.69 11.87
CA GLU A 95 -1.12 6.08 12.02
C GLU A 95 -1.54 6.68 10.66
N ALA A 96 -0.81 6.33 9.60
CA ALA A 96 -1.15 6.74 8.24
C ALA A 96 -2.51 6.21 7.79
N VAL A 97 -2.93 5.01 8.19
CA VAL A 97 -4.28 4.50 7.92
C VAL A 97 -5.32 5.25 8.74
N GLN A 98 -5.03 5.49 10.03
CA GLN A 98 -5.96 6.14 10.95
C GLN A 98 -6.31 7.57 10.54
N LEU A 99 -5.37 8.30 9.95
CA LEU A 99 -5.61 9.65 9.43
C LEU A 99 -6.76 9.74 8.43
N TRP A 100 -7.05 8.66 7.70
CA TRP A 100 -8.06 8.66 6.64
C TRP A 100 -9.42 8.09 7.09
N ILE A 101 -9.58 7.76 8.37
CA ILE A 101 -10.85 7.30 8.94
C ILE A 101 -11.84 8.46 8.99
N GLY A 102 -12.96 8.33 8.25
CA GLY A 102 -14.00 9.34 8.22
C GLY A 102 -13.71 10.55 7.33
N GLU A 103 -12.53 10.58 6.68
CA GLU A 103 -12.17 11.64 5.75
C GLU A 103 -13.02 11.58 4.47
N PRO A 104 -13.21 12.72 3.76
CA PRO A 104 -14.01 12.78 2.55
C PRO A 104 -13.57 11.78 1.49
N ALA A 105 -14.54 11.14 0.85
CA ALA A 105 -14.29 10.15 -0.20
C ALA A 105 -13.60 10.77 -1.41
N ASP A 106 -12.51 10.12 -1.82
CA ASP A 106 -11.90 10.37 -3.11
C ASP A 106 -12.81 9.84 -4.23
N PRO A 107 -13.06 10.61 -5.31
CA PRO A 107 -13.91 10.15 -6.41
C PRO A 107 -13.45 8.85 -7.09
N ARG A 108 -12.15 8.53 -7.01
CA ARG A 108 -11.54 7.34 -7.62
C ARG A 108 -11.13 6.30 -6.58
N ALA A 109 -10.68 6.73 -5.41
CA ALA A 109 -10.13 5.83 -4.39
C ALA A 109 -11.05 5.56 -3.20
N GLY A 110 -12.21 6.22 -3.11
CA GLY A 110 -13.14 6.04 -2.01
C GLY A 110 -12.64 6.66 -0.70
N ALA A 111 -13.23 6.22 0.41
CA ALA A 111 -12.85 6.59 1.78
C ALA A 111 -12.91 5.38 2.71
N ILE A 112 -12.32 5.53 3.90
CA ILE A 112 -12.60 4.65 5.03
C ILE A 112 -13.80 5.23 5.78
N PRO A 113 -14.93 4.50 5.93
CA PRO A 113 -16.05 4.96 6.74
C PRO A 113 -15.65 5.27 8.18
N ALA A 114 -16.26 6.28 8.80
CA ALA A 114 -15.97 6.66 10.19
C ALA A 114 -16.34 5.58 11.21
N ASP A 115 -17.31 4.73 10.87
CA ASP A 115 -17.80 3.61 11.66
C ASP A 115 -17.19 2.26 11.22
N ALA A 116 -16.15 2.30 10.38
CA ALA A 116 -15.52 1.10 9.86
C ALA A 116 -14.95 0.22 10.98
N ALA A 117 -15.32 -1.05 10.97
CA ALA A 117 -14.78 -2.02 11.91
C ALA A 117 -13.35 -2.40 11.54
N GLU A 118 -12.43 -2.19 12.48
CA GLU A 118 -11.04 -2.61 12.37
C GLU A 118 -10.93 -4.14 12.49
N LEU A 119 -10.17 -4.73 11.58
CA LEU A 119 -9.85 -6.16 11.60
C LEU A 119 -8.38 -6.36 11.95
N ALA A 120 -8.12 -7.04 13.07
CA ALA A 120 -6.78 -7.51 13.40
C ALA A 120 -6.45 -8.77 12.60
N LEU A 121 -5.33 -8.73 11.89
CA LEU A 121 -4.85 -9.81 11.04
C LEU A 121 -3.41 -10.18 11.43
N PRO A 122 -3.01 -11.46 11.27
CA PRO A 122 -1.70 -11.93 11.70
C PRO A 122 -0.55 -11.36 10.87
N ASP A 123 -0.80 -11.01 9.61
CA ASP A 123 0.22 -10.55 8.67
C ASP A 123 -0.40 -9.85 7.45
N SER A 124 0.44 -9.20 6.63
CA SER A 124 0.01 -8.58 5.37
C SER A 124 -0.52 -9.57 4.33
N ALA A 125 -0.12 -10.84 4.38
CA ALA A 125 -0.63 -11.86 3.48
C ALA A 125 -2.08 -12.26 3.81
N ALA A 126 -2.49 -12.18 5.08
CA ALA A 126 -3.85 -12.37 5.55
C ALA A 126 -4.77 -11.26 5.02
N ALA A 127 -4.29 -10.00 4.99
CA ALA A 127 -5.03 -8.91 4.35
C ALA A 127 -5.25 -9.18 2.85
N ARG A 128 -4.23 -9.68 2.14
CA ARG A 128 -4.38 -10.10 0.74
C ARG A 128 -5.33 -11.29 0.58
N ARG A 129 -5.34 -12.24 1.50
CA ARG A 129 -6.29 -13.38 1.48
C ARG A 129 -7.72 -12.88 1.70
N LEU A 130 -7.96 -12.01 2.67
CA LEU A 130 -9.25 -11.36 2.91
C LEU A 130 -9.77 -10.64 1.66
N ALA A 131 -8.91 -9.85 1.01
CA ALA A 131 -9.27 -9.14 -0.21
C ALA A 131 -9.66 -10.08 -1.36
N ARG A 132 -9.07 -11.28 -1.42
CA ARG A 132 -9.40 -12.31 -2.40
C ARG A 132 -10.64 -13.13 -2.06
N SER A 133 -10.92 -13.37 -0.77
CA SER A 133 -12.04 -14.21 -0.32
C SER A 133 -13.35 -13.46 -0.13
N ALA A 134 -13.35 -12.14 -0.24
CA ALA A 134 -14.54 -11.32 -0.02
C ALA A 134 -15.67 -11.53 -1.06
N ASP A 135 -15.52 -12.43 -2.03
CA ASP A 135 -16.61 -12.94 -2.87
C ASP A 135 -17.50 -13.97 -2.14
N ASP A 136 -17.01 -14.60 -1.05
CA ASP A 136 -17.75 -15.65 -0.32
C ASP A 136 -18.58 -15.13 0.85
N TYR A 137 -18.25 -13.97 1.43
CA TYR A 137 -18.96 -13.44 2.61
C TYR A 137 -20.29 -12.73 2.30
N ALA A 138 -20.55 -12.38 1.03
CA ALA A 138 -21.83 -11.80 0.62
C ALA A 138 -22.91 -12.85 0.30
N ARG A 139 -22.56 -14.16 0.25
CA ARG A 139 -23.49 -15.27 -0.04
C ARG A 139 -24.02 -16.00 1.20
N ARG A 140 -23.67 -15.56 2.42
CA ARG A 140 -24.12 -16.17 3.68
C ARG A 140 -24.98 -15.22 4.54
N ARG A 141 -25.77 -14.34 3.93
CA ARG A 141 -26.77 -13.53 4.65
C ARG A 141 -28.11 -13.56 3.94
#